data_AF-A0A929NP87-F1
#
_entry.id   AF-A0A929NP87-F1
#
_cell.length_a   1.000
_cell.length_b   1.000
_cell.length_c   1.000
_cell.angle_alpha   90.00
_cell.angle_beta   90.00
_cell.angle_gamma   90.00
#
_symmetry.space_group_name_H-M   'P 1'
#
loop_
_entity.id
_entity.type
_entity.pdbx_description
1 polymer ?
#
loop_
_entity_poly.entity_id
_entity_poly.type
_entity_poly.pdbx_seq_one_letter_code
_entity_poly.pdbx_strand_id
1 'polypeptide(L)'
;MIKDYRILAALAFAGLVFFAMSMFKALDQDFAKHQKEYYKQLGVEDFTVEIKQVNVKTPGSVMVDRCQSCHVGASNPDAVGLDEPLAAHPAMVSGVEKDPHDFGKIGCVVCHDGNGRALELHDAHGEYHGWPAPLLAGEVAQANCNRCHAMESGSLAGAELYETGRTLF
;
A
#
# COMPACT_ATOMS: atom_id res chain seq x y z
N MET A 1 -21.75 35.50 40.55
CA MET A 1 -21.49 34.13 40.04
C MET A 1 -22.49 33.83 38.95
N ILE A 2 -22.15 34.20 37.71
CA ILE A 2 -23.03 33.95 36.56
C ILE A 2 -22.90 32.46 36.23
N LYS A 3 -23.97 31.70 36.49
CA LYS A 3 -24.10 30.32 36.06
C LYS A 3 -24.54 30.32 34.59
N ASP A 4 -23.60 30.59 33.69
CA ASP A 4 -23.88 30.63 32.24
C ASP A 4 -23.98 29.22 31.65
N TYR A 5 -25.00 28.48 32.08
CA TYR A 5 -25.34 27.16 31.55
C TYR A 5 -25.59 27.20 30.02
N ARG A 6 -25.91 28.37 29.46
CA ARG A 6 -26.02 28.60 28.02
C ARG A 6 -24.69 28.47 27.29
N ILE A 7 -23.61 29.04 27.85
CA ILE A 7 -22.27 28.92 27.29
C ILE A 7 -21.80 27.46 27.40
N LEU A 8 -22.05 26.83 28.56
CA LEU A 8 -21.72 25.42 28.76
C LEU A 8 -22.45 24.51 27.76
N ALA A 9 -23.74 24.75 27.53
CA ALA A 9 -24.55 24.00 26.57
C ALA A 9 -24.06 24.20 25.12
N ALA A 10 -23.70 25.43 24.75
CA ALA A 10 -23.16 25.73 23.42
C ALA A 10 -21.82 25.02 23.17
N LEU A 11 -20.91 25.05 24.15
CA LEU A 11 -19.62 24.34 24.07
C LEU A 11 -19.79 22.82 24.04
N ALA A 12 -20.70 22.27 24.84
CA ALA A 12 -21.00 20.84 24.84
C ALA A 12 -21.58 20.40 23.48
N PHE A 13 -22.50 21.17 22.91
CA PHE A 13 -23.04 20.91 21.59
C PHE A 13 -21.96 20.97 20.51
N ALA A 14 -21.11 22.01 20.52
CA ALA A 14 -20.00 22.11 19.58
C ALA A 14 -19.04 20.92 19.71
N GLY A 15 -18.72 20.49 20.93
CA GLY A 15 -17.90 19.30 21.19
C GLY A 15 -18.51 18.02 20.62
N LEU A 16 -19.82 17.82 20.79
CA LEU A 16 -20.53 16.67 20.20
C LEU A 16 -20.51 16.69 18.67
N VAL A 17 -20.66 17.87 18.06
CA VAL A 17 -20.56 18.03 16.60
C VAL A 17 -19.16 17.70 16.10
N PHE A 18 -18.11 18.22 16.74
CA PHE A 18 -16.72 17.88 16.38
C PHE A 18 -16.41 16.40 16.55
N PHE A 19 -16.88 15.79 17.64
CA PHE A 19 -16.73 14.36 17.85
C PHE A 19 -17.44 13.54 16.77
N ALA A 20 -18.69 13.90 16.43
CA ALA A 20 -19.44 13.24 15.37
C ALA A 20 -18.71 13.35 14.02
N MET A 21 -18.23 14.55 13.64
CA MET A 21 -17.45 14.74 12.42
C MET A 21 -16.17 13.90 12.40
N SER A 22 -15.46 13.83 13.52
CA SER A 22 -14.26 12.98 13.66
C SER A 22 -14.59 11.49 13.48
N MET A 23 -15.73 11.03 14.00
CA MET A 23 -16.18 9.64 13.83
C MET A 23 -16.54 9.34 12.38
N PHE A 24 -17.27 10.24 11.70
CA PHE A 24 -17.56 10.06 10.28
C PHE A 24 -16.29 9.99 9.42
N LYS A 25 -15.30 10.85 9.70
CA LYS A 25 -14.00 10.79 9.01
C LYS A 25 -13.23 9.49 9.29
N ALA A 26 -13.32 8.95 10.50
CA ALA A 26 -12.69 7.67 10.83
C ALA A 26 -13.32 6.47 10.10
N LEU A 27 -14.61 6.56 9.77
CA LEU A 27 -15.34 5.53 9.01
C LEU A 27 -15.18 5.66 7.50
N ASP A 28 -14.85 6.86 6.99
CA ASP A 28 -14.64 7.13 5.56
C ASP A 28 -13.15 7.10 5.19
N GLN A 29 -12.52 5.93 5.29
CA GLN A 29 -11.12 5.73 4.92
C GLN A 29 -10.98 5.41 3.42
N ASP A 30 -9.93 5.92 2.78
CA ASP A 30 -9.78 5.81 1.32
C ASP A 30 -9.61 4.35 0.84
N PHE A 31 -8.89 3.52 1.60
CA PHE A 31 -8.75 2.09 1.28
C PHE A 31 -10.10 1.37 1.19
N ALA A 32 -11.06 1.74 2.05
CA ALA A 32 -12.39 1.14 2.07
C ALA A 32 -13.18 1.47 0.80
N LYS A 33 -12.96 2.65 0.21
CA LYS A 33 -13.56 3.06 -1.07
C LYS A 33 -13.02 2.20 -2.21
N HIS A 34 -11.71 2.00 -2.26
CA HIS A 34 -11.05 1.19 -3.29
C HIS A 34 -11.50 -0.28 -3.24
N GLN A 35 -11.59 -0.89 -2.06
CA GLN A 35 -12.07 -2.28 -1.95
C GLN A 35 -13.53 -2.42 -2.38
N LYS A 36 -14.41 -1.50 -1.98
CA LYS A 36 -15.82 -1.51 -2.41
C LYS A 36 -15.94 -1.38 -3.91
N GLU A 37 -15.18 -0.47 -4.52
CA GLU A 37 -15.20 -0.29 -5.97
C GLU A 37 -14.65 -1.51 -6.71
N TYR A 38 -13.57 -2.10 -6.21
CA TYR A 38 -13.00 -3.33 -6.76
C TYR A 38 -14.00 -4.49 -6.80
N TYR A 39 -14.61 -4.81 -5.65
CA TYR A 39 -15.56 -5.92 -5.58
C TYR A 39 -16.82 -5.66 -6.39
N LYS A 40 -17.27 -4.40 -6.46
CA LYS A 40 -18.36 -3.98 -7.33
C LYS A 40 -18.03 -4.20 -8.81
N GLN A 41 -16.82 -3.84 -9.26
CA GLN A 41 -16.39 -4.06 -10.66
C GLN A 41 -16.28 -5.56 -11.00
N LEU A 42 -15.92 -6.40 -10.03
CA LEU A 42 -15.89 -7.85 -10.20
C LEU A 42 -17.25 -8.55 -10.01
N GLY A 43 -18.32 -7.81 -9.67
CA GLY A 43 -19.64 -8.40 -9.42
C GLY A 43 -19.70 -9.28 -8.17
N VAL A 44 -18.82 -9.07 -7.20
CA VAL A 44 -18.78 -9.80 -5.93
C VAL A 44 -19.64 -9.06 -4.91
N GLU A 45 -20.73 -9.69 -4.46
CA GLU A 45 -21.65 -9.10 -3.48
C GLU A 45 -21.31 -9.42 -2.02
N ASP A 46 -20.68 -10.57 -1.76
CA ASP A 46 -20.24 -10.99 -0.43
C ASP A 46 -18.73 -10.76 -0.27
N PHE A 47 -18.37 -9.61 0.31
CA PHE A 47 -16.99 -9.22 0.56
C PHE A 47 -16.84 -8.53 1.91
N THR A 48 -15.63 -8.63 2.48
CA THR A 48 -15.26 -7.91 3.70
C THR A 48 -14.29 -6.80 3.36
N VAL A 49 -14.57 -5.60 3.90
CA VAL A 49 -13.62 -4.49 3.85
C VAL A 49 -12.71 -4.58 5.06
N GLU A 50 -11.41 -4.71 4.82
CA GLU A 50 -10.42 -4.89 5.88
C GLU A 50 -9.08 -4.26 5.52
N ILE A 51 -8.28 -3.95 6.54
CA ILE A 51 -6.88 -3.59 6.33
C ILE A 51 -6.13 -4.88 6.02
N LYS A 52 -5.60 -4.99 4.79
CA LYS A 52 -4.74 -6.10 4.40
C LYS A 52 -3.32 -5.77 4.81
N GLN A 53 -2.70 -6.61 5.64
CA GLN A 53 -1.34 -6.40 6.13
C GLN A 53 -0.46 -7.62 5.90
N VAL A 54 0.73 -7.36 5.35
CA VAL A 54 1.81 -8.34 5.19
C VAL A 54 3.00 -7.90 6.03
N ASN A 55 3.61 -8.86 6.75
CA ASN A 55 4.84 -8.62 7.51
C ASN A 55 5.97 -9.43 6.86
N VAL A 56 6.96 -8.73 6.31
CA VAL A 56 8.03 -9.33 5.51
C VAL A 56 9.32 -9.26 6.29
N LYS A 57 9.92 -10.41 6.57
CA LYS A 57 11.22 -10.47 7.23
C LYS A 57 12.31 -10.26 6.19
N THR A 58 13.05 -9.17 6.31
CA THR A 58 14.29 -8.91 5.56
C THR A 58 15.49 -9.20 6.46
N PRO A 59 16.72 -9.28 5.91
CA PRO A 59 17.92 -9.47 6.73
C PRO A 59 18.12 -8.39 7.82
N GLY A 60 17.67 -7.15 7.58
CA GLY A 60 17.86 -6.03 8.49
C GLY A 60 16.70 -5.71 9.43
N SER A 61 15.46 -6.03 9.05
CA SER A 61 14.26 -5.69 9.83
C SER A 61 13.00 -6.44 9.36
N VAL A 62 11.91 -6.33 10.11
CA VAL A 62 10.57 -6.70 9.64
C VAL A 62 9.91 -5.46 9.03
N MET A 63 9.65 -5.52 7.73
CA MET A 63 8.87 -4.52 7.02
C MET A 63 7.38 -4.83 7.17
N VAL A 64 6.57 -3.79 7.38
CA VAL A 64 5.11 -3.90 7.43
C VAL A 64 4.58 -3.25 6.17
N ASP A 65 3.68 -3.95 5.50
CA ASP A 65 3.07 -3.53 4.26
C ASP A 65 1.55 -3.58 4.38
N ARG A 66 0.86 -2.50 3.97
CA ARG A 66 -0.59 -2.40 3.91
C ARG A 66 -1.10 -1.94 2.55
N CYS A 67 -0.24 -1.95 1.53
CA CYS A 67 -0.52 -1.39 0.21
C CYS A 67 -1.72 -2.07 -0.45
N GLN A 68 -1.86 -3.39 -0.26
CA GLN A 68 -3.01 -4.16 -0.78
C GLN A 68 -4.36 -3.80 -0.14
N SER A 69 -4.38 -2.94 0.89
CA SER A 69 -5.63 -2.36 1.38
C SER A 69 -6.28 -1.47 0.32
N CYS A 70 -5.48 -0.70 -0.44
CA CYS A 70 -5.94 0.11 -1.57
C CYS A 70 -5.74 -0.62 -2.91
N HIS A 71 -4.57 -1.22 -3.11
CA HIS A 71 -4.18 -1.97 -4.32
C HIS A 71 -4.63 -3.43 -4.27
N VAL A 72 -5.91 -3.64 -3.97
CA VAL A 72 -6.48 -4.98 -3.72
C VAL A 72 -6.38 -5.90 -4.95
N GLY A 73 -6.39 -5.33 -6.15
CA GLY A 73 -6.29 -6.09 -7.40
C GLY A 73 -4.88 -6.53 -7.78
N ALA A 74 -3.84 -6.02 -7.11
CA ALA A 74 -2.45 -6.21 -7.54
C ALA A 74 -2.04 -7.69 -7.69
N SER A 75 -2.61 -8.59 -6.89
CA SER A 75 -2.33 -10.04 -6.97
C SER A 75 -3.40 -10.85 -7.70
N ASN A 76 -4.41 -10.21 -8.28
CA ASN A 76 -5.50 -10.88 -8.97
C ASN A 76 -5.33 -10.75 -10.50
N PRO A 77 -5.06 -11.84 -11.24
CA PRO A 77 -4.99 -11.82 -12.71
C PRO A 77 -6.26 -11.32 -13.40
N ASP A 78 -7.43 -11.47 -12.77
CA ASP A 78 -8.71 -10.99 -13.32
C ASP A 78 -8.81 -9.45 -13.31
N ALA A 79 -7.86 -8.77 -12.66
CA ALA A 79 -7.83 -7.32 -12.53
C ALA A 79 -6.97 -6.59 -13.59
N VAL A 80 -6.36 -7.31 -14.57
CA VAL A 80 -5.45 -6.72 -15.58
C VAL A 80 -6.08 -5.58 -16.40
N GLY A 81 -7.41 -5.57 -16.55
CA GLY A 81 -8.13 -4.54 -17.32
C GLY A 81 -8.72 -3.40 -16.49
N LEU A 82 -8.50 -3.37 -15.18
CA LEU A 82 -9.03 -2.32 -14.32
C LEU A 82 -8.08 -1.11 -14.28
N ASP A 83 -8.61 0.06 -13.96
CA ASP A 83 -7.80 1.27 -13.77
C ASP A 83 -7.05 1.23 -12.42
N GLU A 84 -5.90 1.91 -12.35
CA GLU A 84 -5.19 2.14 -11.10
C GLU A 84 -6.09 2.82 -10.05
N PRO A 85 -6.03 2.41 -8.76
CA PRO A 85 -5.09 1.46 -8.14
C PRO A 85 -5.57 -0.01 -8.15
N LEU A 86 -6.64 -0.33 -8.89
CA LEU A 86 -7.31 -1.62 -8.84
C LEU A 86 -6.76 -2.65 -9.82
N ALA A 87 -5.85 -2.23 -10.69
CA ALA A 87 -5.23 -3.07 -11.70
C ALA A 87 -4.41 -4.22 -11.09
N ALA A 88 -4.25 -5.29 -11.86
CA ALA A 88 -3.28 -6.33 -11.55
C ALA A 88 -1.85 -5.80 -11.70
N HIS A 89 -0.93 -6.29 -10.87
CA HIS A 89 0.49 -5.94 -11.00
C HIS A 89 1.02 -6.45 -12.35
N PRO A 90 1.80 -5.66 -13.09
CA PRO A 90 2.46 -6.12 -14.31
C PRO A 90 3.42 -7.27 -14.03
N ALA A 91 3.55 -8.23 -14.94
CA ALA A 91 4.52 -9.31 -14.76
C ALA A 91 5.94 -8.75 -14.64
N MET A 92 6.68 -9.16 -13.59
CA MET A 92 8.07 -8.74 -13.41
C MET A 92 8.98 -9.44 -14.40
N VAL A 93 8.71 -10.71 -14.66
CA VAL A 93 9.44 -11.50 -15.66
C VAL A 93 8.56 -11.64 -16.89
N SER A 94 9.04 -11.16 -18.04
CA SER A 94 8.29 -11.30 -19.29
C SER A 94 8.25 -12.77 -19.74
N GLY A 95 7.09 -13.24 -20.19
CA GLY A 95 6.93 -14.56 -20.80
C GLY A 95 6.86 -15.74 -19.83
N VAL A 96 6.74 -15.50 -18.52
CA VAL A 96 6.43 -16.56 -17.54
C VAL A 96 4.92 -16.67 -17.32
N GLU A 97 4.42 -17.88 -17.14
CA GLU A 97 3.00 -18.11 -16.80
C GLU A 97 2.63 -17.60 -15.40
N LYS A 98 3.62 -17.54 -14.50
CA LYS A 98 3.46 -17.09 -13.13
C LYS A 98 4.70 -16.36 -12.66
N ASP A 99 4.52 -15.19 -12.06
CA ASP A 99 5.62 -14.46 -11.44
C ASP A 99 6.31 -15.29 -10.36
N PRO A 100 7.65 -15.15 -10.22
CA PRO A 100 8.41 -15.88 -9.21
C PRO A 100 8.08 -15.46 -7.78
N HIS A 101 7.45 -14.29 -7.59
CA HIS A 101 7.06 -13.77 -6.29
C HIS A 101 5.55 -13.74 -6.13
N ASP A 102 5.09 -14.16 -4.94
CA ASP A 102 3.70 -14.03 -4.52
C ASP A 102 3.53 -12.68 -3.80
N PHE A 103 3.00 -11.68 -4.52
CA PHE A 103 2.83 -10.31 -4.00
C PHE A 103 1.95 -10.27 -2.73
N GLY A 104 1.00 -11.19 -2.59
CA GLY A 104 0.16 -11.33 -1.39
C GLY A 104 0.90 -11.81 -0.15
N LYS A 105 2.13 -12.31 -0.31
CA LYS A 105 2.99 -12.78 0.79
C LYS A 105 4.24 -11.95 0.99
N ILE A 106 4.79 -11.39 -0.08
CA ILE A 106 6.03 -10.60 -0.02
C ILE A 106 5.76 -9.10 0.13
N GLY A 107 4.53 -8.64 -0.10
CA GLY A 107 4.19 -7.22 -0.04
C GLY A 107 4.80 -6.41 -1.20
N CYS A 108 4.55 -5.10 -1.17
CA CYS A 108 4.94 -4.13 -2.17
C CYS A 108 6.17 -3.33 -1.73
N VAL A 109 6.22 -2.91 -0.45
CA VAL A 109 7.27 -2.05 0.15
C VAL A 109 8.66 -2.67 0.06
N VAL A 110 8.75 -4.00 0.04
CA VAL A 110 10.03 -4.69 -0.11
C VAL A 110 10.73 -4.29 -1.42
N CYS A 111 9.99 -4.04 -2.49
CA CYS A 111 10.50 -3.57 -3.78
C CYS A 111 10.34 -2.05 -3.93
N HIS A 112 9.17 -1.52 -3.56
CA HIS A 112 8.75 -0.16 -3.86
C HIS A 112 9.01 0.86 -2.76
N ASP A 113 9.48 0.48 -1.57
CA ASP A 113 9.59 1.39 -0.43
C ASP A 113 8.25 2.11 -0.09
N GLY A 114 8.30 3.41 0.23
CA GLY A 114 7.17 4.15 0.79
C GLY A 114 6.99 3.92 2.30
N ASN A 115 5.79 4.23 2.79
CA ASN A 115 5.40 4.04 4.19
C ASN A 115 4.32 2.95 4.29
N GLY A 116 4.76 1.69 4.31
CA GLY A 116 3.86 0.54 4.35
C GLY A 116 2.91 0.42 5.55
N ARG A 117 3.03 1.30 6.55
CA ARG A 117 2.09 1.35 7.70
C ARG A 117 0.91 2.28 7.47
N ALA A 118 1.07 3.27 6.60
CA ALA A 118 0.04 4.27 6.33
C ALA A 118 -1.05 3.73 5.40
N LEU A 119 -2.21 4.37 5.46
CA LEU A 119 -3.41 4.05 4.66
C LEU A 119 -3.97 5.29 3.94
N GLU A 120 -3.34 6.44 4.15
CA GLU A 120 -3.63 7.68 3.44
C GLU A 120 -2.61 7.78 2.29
N LEU A 121 -3.07 8.21 1.11
CA LEU A 121 -2.30 8.15 -0.14
C LEU A 121 -0.94 8.84 -0.03
N HIS A 122 -0.93 10.09 0.41
CA HIS A 122 0.28 10.91 0.50
C HIS A 122 1.27 10.32 1.51
N ASP A 123 0.77 9.89 2.67
CA ASP A 123 1.61 9.26 3.69
C ASP A 123 2.15 7.90 3.21
N ALA A 124 1.30 7.05 2.64
CA ALA A 124 1.63 5.69 2.20
C ALA A 124 2.66 5.67 1.07
N HIS A 125 2.60 6.63 0.16
CA HIS A 125 3.59 6.79 -0.90
C HIS A 125 4.88 7.48 -0.42
N GLY A 126 4.99 7.79 0.88
CA GLY A 126 6.20 8.38 1.46
C GLY A 126 6.42 9.82 1.01
N GLU A 127 5.36 10.52 0.62
CA GLU A 127 5.42 11.91 0.17
C GLU A 127 5.34 12.93 1.32
N TYR A 128 4.98 12.46 2.53
CA TYR A 128 5.01 13.27 3.74
C TYR A 128 6.41 13.81 4.05
N HIS A 129 6.45 15.08 4.44
CA HIS A 129 7.70 15.80 4.71
C HIS A 129 8.55 15.13 5.79
N GLY A 130 9.76 14.71 5.42
CA GLY A 130 10.72 14.09 6.32
C GLY A 130 10.64 12.57 6.38
N TRP A 131 9.79 11.93 5.58
CA TRP A 131 9.85 10.48 5.40
C TRP A 131 11.14 10.09 4.64
N PRO A 132 11.93 9.11 5.14
CA PRO A 132 13.25 8.83 4.59
C PRO A 132 13.25 7.98 3.30
N ALA A 133 12.14 7.31 2.98
CA ALA A 133 12.08 6.31 1.91
C ALA A 133 10.85 6.55 1.00
N PRO A 134 10.97 7.34 -0.09
CA PRO A 134 9.85 7.58 -1.00
C PRO A 134 9.46 6.30 -1.75
N LEU A 135 8.26 6.28 -2.33
CA LEU A 135 7.85 5.18 -3.20
C LEU A 135 8.71 5.16 -4.48
N LEU A 136 9.36 4.03 -4.75
CA LEU A 136 10.09 3.76 -5.98
C LEU A 136 9.12 3.26 -7.05
N ALA A 137 9.02 4.00 -8.16
CA ALA A 137 8.16 3.64 -9.28
C ALA A 137 8.97 2.99 -10.42
N GLY A 138 8.32 2.07 -11.12
CA GLY A 138 8.85 1.42 -12.33
C GLY A 138 10.22 0.78 -12.12
N GLU A 139 11.10 1.04 -13.07
CA GLU A 139 12.46 0.50 -13.16
C GLU A 139 13.31 0.71 -11.90
N VAL A 140 13.10 1.80 -11.15
CA VAL A 140 13.88 2.12 -9.94
C VAL A 140 13.62 1.12 -8.81
N ALA A 141 12.46 0.46 -8.79
CA ALA A 141 12.15 -0.56 -7.80
C ALA A 141 13.13 -1.76 -7.87
N GLN A 142 13.77 -2.01 -9.03
CA GLN A 142 14.79 -3.05 -9.17
C GLN A 142 16.00 -2.81 -8.27
N ALA A 143 16.28 -1.56 -7.85
CA ALA A 143 17.36 -1.28 -6.91
C ALA A 143 17.22 -2.09 -5.62
N ASN A 144 16.00 -2.42 -5.20
CA ASN A 144 15.70 -3.16 -3.98
C ASN A 144 15.74 -4.69 -4.13
N CYS A 145 15.96 -5.24 -5.34
CA CYS A 145 16.17 -6.69 -5.54
C CYS A 145 17.31 -7.23 -4.67
N ASN A 146 18.31 -6.39 -4.36
CA ASN A 146 19.44 -6.71 -3.49
C ASN A 146 19.02 -7.19 -2.07
N ARG A 147 17.84 -6.79 -1.57
CA ARG A 147 17.39 -7.11 -0.21
C ARG A 147 17.30 -8.61 0.06
N CYS A 148 17.06 -9.38 -1.01
CA CYS A 148 17.05 -10.85 -0.98
C CYS A 148 18.13 -11.44 -1.87
N HIS A 149 18.38 -10.86 -3.06
CA HIS A 149 19.24 -11.45 -4.07
C HIS A 149 20.70 -10.97 -4.05
N ALA A 150 21.13 -10.27 -2.99
CA ALA A 150 22.52 -9.76 -2.87
C ALA A 150 23.59 -10.87 -2.98
N MET A 151 23.29 -12.09 -2.54
CA MET A 151 24.23 -13.21 -2.53
C MET A 151 23.94 -14.26 -3.60
N GLU A 152 22.98 -14.03 -4.48
CA GLU A 152 22.63 -14.99 -5.52
C GLU A 152 23.63 -14.97 -6.67
N SER A 153 24.07 -16.15 -7.10
CA SER A 153 24.94 -16.32 -8.27
C SER A 153 24.13 -16.47 -9.55
N GLY A 154 24.60 -15.86 -10.65
CA GLY A 154 23.90 -15.88 -11.93
C GLY A 154 23.02 -14.65 -12.14
N SER A 155 22.45 -14.52 -13.34
CA SER A 155 21.60 -13.40 -13.74
C SER A 155 20.13 -13.64 -13.38
N LEU A 156 19.47 -12.62 -12.85
CA LEU A 156 18.04 -12.61 -12.58
C LEU A 156 17.26 -12.10 -13.80
N ALA A 157 16.28 -12.88 -14.26
CA ALA A 157 15.37 -12.45 -15.32
C ALA A 157 14.42 -11.35 -14.81
N GLY A 158 14.17 -10.32 -15.61
CA GLY A 158 13.30 -9.18 -15.23
C GLY A 158 13.93 -8.20 -14.25
N ALA A 159 15.26 -8.29 -14.05
CA ALA A 159 16.03 -7.45 -13.12
C ALA A 159 17.25 -6.82 -13.81
N GLU A 160 17.12 -6.44 -15.07
CA GLU A 160 18.21 -6.00 -15.94
C GLU A 160 19.00 -4.80 -15.38
N LEU A 161 18.32 -3.87 -14.70
CA LEU A 161 18.96 -2.69 -14.08
C LEU A 161 19.65 -3.04 -12.76
N TYR A 162 19.06 -3.93 -11.97
CA TYR A 162 19.74 -4.48 -10.79
C TYR A 162 21.03 -5.20 -11.19
N GLU A 163 20.97 -6.02 -12.24
CA GLU A 163 22.12 -6.72 -12.78
C GLU A 163 23.19 -5.76 -13.29
N THR A 164 22.78 -4.72 -14.01
CA THR A 164 23.69 -3.65 -14.43
C THR A 164 24.37 -3.02 -13.21
N GLY A 165 23.61 -2.65 -12.18
CA GLY A 165 24.14 -2.10 -10.93
C GLY A 165 25.19 -3.01 -10.25
N ARG A 166 24.91 -4.32 -10.18
CA ARG A 166 25.80 -5.32 -9.57
C ARG A 166 27.12 -5.51 -10.31
N THR A 167 27.17 -5.17 -11.60
CA THR A 167 28.44 -5.20 -12.37
C THR A 167 29.29 -3.95 -12.17
N LEU A 168 28.67 -2.83 -11.78
CA LEU A 168 29.32 -1.53 -11.65
C LEU A 168 29.89 -1.26 -10.25
N PHE A 169 29.35 -1.92 -9.21
CA PHE A 169 29.70 -1.74 -7.80
C PHE A 169 29.89 -3.09 -7.11
#